data_AF-A0A146FR17-F1
#
_entry.id   AF-A0A146FR17-F1
#
_cell.length_a   1.000
_cell.length_b   1.000
_cell.length_c   1.000
_cell.angle_alpha   90.00
_cell.angle_beta   90.00
_cell.angle_gamma   90.00
#
_symmetry.space_group_name_H-M   'P 1'
#
loop_
_entity.id
_entity.type
_entity.pdbx_description
1 polymer ?
#
loop_
_entity_poly.entity_id
_entity_poly.type
_entity_poly.pdbx_seq_one_letter_code
_entity_poly.pdbx_strand_id
1 'polypeptide(L)'
;MAQRKAKNEKQLGAGLYHALQETSTEVTPEIIAALDEQAEKLQEQVTSLEAAEKRTRAELATICARPLLSELRRDVGQFEQEHEAIRARLVQARGSDAGTVPVQIRVDAERDWNHWQNQAKVRGRICRDLWRMCSEVVPDNMGREELWVRWMNTAGLH
;
A
#
# COMPACT_ATOMS: atom_id res chain seq x y z
N MET A 1 -17.38 18.72 -96.46
CA MET A 1 -18.23 18.28 -95.32
C MET A 1 -17.30 17.79 -94.21
N ALA A 2 -17.34 18.23 -92.96
CA ALA A 2 -17.84 19.43 -92.32
C ALA A 2 -16.96 19.62 -91.09
N GLN A 3 -16.41 20.82 -90.93
CA GLN A 3 -15.73 21.25 -89.70
C GLN A 3 -16.72 21.16 -88.54
N ARG A 4 -16.31 20.64 -87.38
CA ARG A 4 -16.82 21.11 -86.08
C ARG A 4 -15.70 21.14 -85.04
N LYS A 5 -15.05 22.30 -84.96
CA LYS A 5 -14.52 22.84 -83.70
C LYS A 5 -15.69 22.94 -82.71
N ALA A 6 -15.52 22.44 -81.50
CA ALA A 6 -16.30 22.85 -80.33
C ALA A 6 -15.28 23.00 -79.17
N LYS A 7 -14.73 24.20 -78.96
CA LYS A 7 -15.29 25.33 -78.18
C LYS A 7 -15.01 25.14 -76.70
N ASN A 8 -13.84 25.65 -76.27
CA ASN A 8 -13.56 25.95 -74.88
C ASN A 8 -14.48 27.08 -74.44
N GLU A 9 -15.61 26.71 -73.85
CA GLU A 9 -16.52 27.64 -73.21
C GLU A 9 -16.09 27.73 -71.74
N LYS A 10 -15.41 28.83 -71.39
CA LYS A 10 -15.07 29.18 -70.01
C LYS A 10 -16.37 29.37 -69.23
N GLN A 11 -16.78 28.37 -68.47
CA GLN A 11 -17.72 28.56 -67.37
C GLN A 11 -16.94 29.10 -66.16
N LEU A 12 -17.23 30.34 -65.82
CA LEU A 12 -16.81 31.00 -64.57
C LEU A 12 -17.56 30.34 -63.40
N GLY A 13 -16.94 29.33 -62.82
CA GLY A 13 -17.32 28.64 -61.60
C GLY A 13 -16.25 27.60 -61.34
N ALA A 14 -15.59 27.65 -60.18
CA ALA A 14 -14.37 26.91 -59.83
C ALA A 14 -14.21 25.58 -60.59
N GLY A 15 -13.36 25.58 -61.62
CA GLY A 15 -13.11 24.40 -62.44
C GLY A 15 -12.40 23.34 -61.61
N LEU A 16 -13.14 22.32 -61.19
CA LEU A 16 -12.58 21.15 -60.54
C LEU A 16 -11.79 20.37 -61.60
N TYR A 17 -10.47 20.47 -61.54
CA TYR A 17 -9.59 19.68 -62.40
C TYR A 17 -9.63 18.23 -61.91
N HIS A 18 -10.32 17.36 -62.64
CA HIS A 18 -10.19 15.92 -62.46
C HIS A 18 -9.11 15.38 -63.40
N ALA A 19 -8.30 14.46 -62.89
CA ALA A 19 -7.40 13.70 -63.74
C ALA A 19 -8.24 12.94 -64.78
N LEU A 20 -7.86 13.03 -66.06
CA LEU A 20 -8.53 12.30 -67.14
C LEU A 20 -8.31 10.80 -66.89
N GLN A 21 -9.35 10.07 -66.50
CA GLN A 21 -9.30 8.61 -66.41
C GLN A 21 -9.52 8.03 -67.80
N GLU A 22 -8.48 7.45 -68.38
CA GLU A 22 -8.61 6.67 -69.61
C GLU A 22 -9.40 5.38 -69.30
N THR A 23 -10.46 5.12 -70.05
CA THR A 23 -11.24 3.88 -69.90
C THR A 23 -10.44 2.72 -70.48
N SER A 24 -9.63 2.06 -69.64
CA SER A 24 -8.91 0.85 -70.05
C SER A 24 -9.92 -0.25 -70.39
N THR A 25 -9.88 -0.74 -71.63
CA THR A 25 -10.70 -1.87 -72.13
C THR A 25 -10.28 -3.22 -71.56
N GLU A 26 -9.26 -3.27 -70.70
CA GLU A 26 -8.59 -4.49 -70.24
C GLU A 26 -8.98 -4.92 -68.81
N VAL A 27 -9.80 -4.12 -68.10
CA VAL A 27 -10.27 -4.46 -66.75
C VAL A 27 -11.57 -5.25 -66.86
N THR A 28 -11.47 -6.58 -66.76
CA THR A 28 -12.62 -7.47 -66.69
C THR A 28 -13.12 -7.59 -65.23
N PRO A 29 -14.41 -7.89 -64.99
CA PRO A 29 -14.94 -8.08 -63.64
C PRO A 29 -14.19 -9.17 -62.86
N GLU A 30 -13.63 -10.17 -63.53
CA GLU A 30 -12.81 -11.21 -62.90
C GLU A 30 -11.51 -10.66 -62.31
N ILE A 31 -10.87 -9.67 -62.97
CA ILE A 31 -9.67 -9.01 -62.46
C ILE A 31 -10.00 -8.19 -61.21
N ILE A 32 -11.15 -7.51 -61.20
CA ILE A 32 -11.62 -6.74 -60.04
C ILE A 32 -11.88 -7.70 -58.86
N ALA A 33 -12.62 -8.79 -59.09
CA ALA A 33 -12.88 -9.78 -58.04
C ALA A 33 -11.58 -10.42 -57.50
N ALA A 34 -10.60 -10.71 -58.36
CA ALA A 34 -9.31 -11.23 -57.94
C ALA A 34 -8.48 -10.22 -57.14
N LEU A 35 -8.60 -8.92 -57.42
CA LEU A 35 -7.97 -7.85 -56.64
C LEU A 35 -8.65 -7.66 -55.28
N ASP A 36 -9.99 -7.75 -55.23
CA ASP A 36 -10.74 -7.67 -53.97
C ASP A 36 -10.40 -8.86 -53.05
N GLU A 37 -10.33 -10.08 -53.59
CA GLU A 37 -9.90 -11.27 -52.81
C GLU A 37 -8.47 -11.10 -52.28
N GLN A 38 -7.57 -10.52 -53.07
CA GLN A 38 -6.21 -10.20 -52.62
C GLN A 38 -6.21 -9.11 -51.54
N ALA A 39 -7.04 -8.08 -51.67
CA ALA A 39 -7.17 -7.02 -50.68
C ALA A 39 -7.68 -7.56 -49.34
N GLU A 40 -8.70 -8.43 -49.37
CA GLU A 40 -9.23 -9.10 -48.16
C GLU A 40 -8.15 -9.96 -47.51
N LYS A 41 -7.46 -10.80 -48.29
CA LYS A 41 -6.38 -11.65 -47.78
C LYS A 41 -5.24 -10.84 -47.17
N LEU A 42 -4.86 -9.72 -47.79
CA LEU A 42 -3.84 -8.82 -47.26
C LEU A 42 -4.32 -8.15 -45.97
N GLN A 43 -5.59 -7.74 -45.89
CA GLN A 43 -6.17 -7.15 -44.70
C GLN A 43 -6.20 -8.14 -43.53
N GLU A 44 -6.57 -9.40 -43.78
CA GLU A 44 -6.50 -10.49 -42.79
C GLU A 44 -5.06 -10.73 -42.33
N GLN A 45 -4.10 -10.72 -43.25
CA GLN A 45 -2.67 -10.87 -42.89
C GLN A 45 -2.20 -9.71 -42.01
N VAL A 46 -2.53 -8.46 -42.37
CA VAL A 46 -2.15 -7.27 -41.58
C VAL A 46 -2.72 -7.36 -40.17
N THR A 47 -4.02 -7.64 -40.04
CA THR A 47 -4.67 -7.76 -38.72
C THR A 47 -4.08 -8.90 -37.89
N SER A 48 -3.72 -10.02 -38.51
CA SER A 48 -3.06 -11.14 -37.83
C SER A 48 -1.65 -10.77 -37.33
N LEU A 49 -0.88 -10.03 -38.13
CA LEU A 49 0.47 -9.58 -37.79
C LEU A 49 0.45 -8.53 -36.68
N GLU A 50 -0.50 -7.60 -36.71
CA GLU A 50 -0.69 -6.63 -35.62
C GLU A 50 -1.04 -7.33 -34.30
N ALA A 51 -1.88 -8.37 -34.33
CA ALA A 51 -2.18 -9.15 -33.15
C ALA A 51 -0.94 -9.90 -32.62
N ALA A 52 -0.10 -10.43 -33.51
CA ALA A 52 1.16 -11.09 -33.14
C ALA A 52 2.18 -10.08 -32.56
N GLU A 53 2.30 -8.89 -33.14
CA GLU A 53 3.15 -7.80 -32.63
C GLU A 53 2.74 -7.40 -31.21
N LYS A 54 1.45 -7.19 -30.97
CA LYS A 54 0.93 -6.87 -29.63
C LYS A 54 1.25 -7.97 -28.61
N ARG A 55 1.09 -9.24 -28.97
CA ARG A 55 1.38 -10.38 -28.07
C ARG A 55 2.87 -10.48 -27.76
N THR A 56 3.72 -10.48 -28.78
CA THR A 56 5.18 -10.57 -28.60
C THR A 56 5.72 -9.39 -27.79
N ARG A 57 5.20 -8.18 -28.00
CA ARG A 57 5.54 -7.01 -27.20
C ARG A 57 5.13 -7.15 -25.73
N ALA A 58 3.96 -7.72 -25.44
CA ALA A 58 3.51 -7.99 -24.07
C ALA A 58 4.37 -9.08 -23.39
N GLU A 59 4.74 -10.13 -24.11
CA GLU A 59 5.65 -11.18 -23.64
C GLU A 59 7.03 -10.60 -23.32
N LEU A 60 7.58 -9.76 -24.21
CA LEU A 60 8.85 -9.08 -24.00
C LEU A 60 8.81 -8.17 -22.76
N ALA A 61 7.74 -7.39 -22.60
CA ALA A 61 7.56 -6.55 -21.41
C ALA A 61 7.53 -7.38 -20.11
N THR A 62 6.90 -8.56 -20.15
CA THR A 62 6.85 -9.48 -19.01
C THR A 62 8.23 -10.04 -18.67
N ILE A 63 9.03 -10.39 -19.69
CA ILE A 63 10.39 -10.90 -19.50
C ILE A 63 11.29 -9.78 -18.95
N CYS A 64 11.22 -8.58 -19.52
CA CYS A 64 12.03 -7.44 -19.08
C CYS A 64 11.66 -6.93 -17.69
N ALA A 65 10.41 -7.11 -17.25
CA ALA A 65 10.00 -6.78 -15.89
C ALA A 65 10.58 -7.75 -14.84
N ARG A 66 11.06 -8.92 -15.25
CA ARG A 66 11.66 -9.89 -14.34
C ARG A 66 13.14 -9.55 -14.11
N PRO A 67 13.56 -9.19 -12.89
CA PRO A 67 14.95 -8.90 -12.60
C PRO A 67 15.82 -10.14 -12.82
N LEU A 68 17.09 -9.93 -13.17
CA LEU A 68 18.02 -11.04 -13.37
C LEU A 68 18.29 -11.74 -12.04
N LEU A 69 18.48 -13.07 -12.09
CA LEU A 69 18.78 -13.84 -10.88
C LEU A 69 20.07 -13.37 -10.20
N SER A 70 21.05 -12.89 -10.97
CA SER A 70 22.28 -12.30 -10.45
C SER A 70 22.05 -11.01 -9.69
N GLU A 71 21.14 -10.15 -10.18
CA GLU A 71 20.76 -8.89 -9.51
C GLU A 71 20.02 -9.19 -8.21
N LEU A 72 19.02 -10.09 -8.25
CA LEU A 72 18.32 -10.54 -7.04
C LEU A 72 19.28 -11.09 -5.98
N ARG A 73 20.27 -11.91 -6.38
CA ARG A 73 21.26 -12.45 -5.44
C ARG A 73 22.13 -11.36 -4.82
N ARG A 74 22.57 -10.40 -5.62
CA ARG A 74 23.34 -9.25 -5.14
C ARG A 74 22.53 -8.44 -4.13
N ASP A 75 21.28 -8.12 -4.47
CA ASP A 75 20.42 -7.28 -3.66
C ASP A 75 20.06 -7.99 -2.33
N VAL A 76 19.78 -9.30 -2.37
CA VAL A 76 19.61 -10.12 -1.16
C VAL A 76 20.87 -10.09 -0.29
N GLY A 77 22.05 -10.29 -0.86
CA GLY A 77 23.30 -10.23 -0.11
C GLY A 77 23.55 -8.85 0.52
N GLN A 78 23.17 -7.76 -0.17
CA GLN A 78 23.23 -6.41 0.40
C GLN A 78 22.24 -6.26 1.57
N PHE A 79 20.99 -6.71 1.43
CA PHE A 79 20.01 -6.64 2.51
C PHE A 79 20.40 -7.48 3.73
N GLU A 80 21.00 -8.65 3.53
CA GLU A 80 21.53 -9.46 4.63
C GLU A 80 22.64 -8.71 5.39
N GLN A 81 23.56 -8.05 4.68
CA GLN A 81 24.60 -7.24 5.31
C GLN A 81 24.04 -6.04 6.07
N GLU A 82 23.07 -5.31 5.49
CA GLU A 82 22.41 -4.18 6.14
C GLU A 82 21.64 -4.62 7.38
N HIS A 83 20.92 -5.75 7.30
CA HIS A 83 20.21 -6.34 8.42
C HIS A 83 21.15 -6.68 9.57
N GLU A 84 22.26 -7.36 9.30
CA GLU A 84 23.23 -7.70 10.34
C GLU A 84 23.92 -6.45 10.92
N ALA A 85 24.20 -5.43 10.11
CA ALA A 85 24.74 -4.17 10.59
C ALA A 85 23.77 -3.43 11.53
N ILE A 86 22.48 -3.37 11.16
CA ILE A 86 21.43 -2.77 12.01
C ILE A 86 21.29 -3.58 13.30
N ARG A 87 21.27 -4.90 13.20
CA ARG A 87 21.16 -5.79 14.36
C ARG A 87 22.33 -5.60 15.33
N ALA A 88 23.56 -5.54 14.82
CA ALA A 88 24.74 -5.27 15.63
C ALA A 88 24.64 -3.91 16.33
N ARG A 89 24.21 -2.86 15.62
CA ARG A 89 23.96 -1.52 16.20
C ARG A 89 22.89 -1.56 17.30
N LEU A 90 21.83 -2.33 17.11
CA LEU A 90 20.77 -2.50 18.11
C LEU A 90 21.28 -3.24 19.36
N VAL A 91 22.10 -4.27 19.19
CA VAL A 91 22.73 -4.98 20.31
C VAL A 91 23.66 -4.04 21.07
N GLN A 92 24.48 -3.26 20.36
CA GLN A 92 25.34 -2.25 20.97
C GLN A 92 24.53 -1.19 21.72
N ALA A 93 23.50 -0.62 21.08
CA ALA A 93 22.62 0.37 21.71
C ALA A 93 21.91 -0.20 22.94
N ARG A 94 21.43 -1.44 22.90
CA ARG A 94 20.84 -2.10 24.06
C ARG A 94 21.88 -2.39 25.16
N GLY A 95 23.12 -2.70 24.81
CA GLY A 95 24.21 -2.90 25.78
C GLY A 95 24.72 -1.61 26.40
N SER A 96 24.71 -0.50 25.66
CA SER A 96 25.13 0.83 26.14
C SER A 96 24.02 1.62 26.81
N ASP A 97 22.76 1.36 26.46
CA ASP A 97 21.58 2.13 26.85
C ASP A 97 20.52 1.27 27.57
N ALA A 98 20.91 0.08 28.06
CA ALA A 98 20.08 -0.80 28.90
C ALA A 98 19.49 -0.10 30.15
N GLY A 99 19.95 1.12 30.48
CA GLY A 99 19.51 1.87 31.65
C GLY A 99 18.81 3.20 31.38
N THR A 100 18.86 3.77 30.17
CA THR A 100 18.36 5.15 29.98
C THR A 100 16.92 5.15 29.51
N VAL A 101 16.02 4.91 30.47
CA VAL A 101 14.59 5.19 30.30
C VAL A 101 14.45 6.65 29.87
N PRO A 102 13.68 6.96 28.79
CA PRO A 102 13.44 8.32 28.33
C PRO A 102 13.04 9.23 29.50
N VAL A 103 13.59 10.44 29.53
CA VAL A 103 13.38 11.40 30.63
C VAL A 103 11.89 11.59 30.92
N GLN A 104 11.06 11.66 29.87
CA GLN A 104 9.62 11.81 30.01
C GLN A 104 8.97 10.62 30.77
N ILE A 105 9.35 9.39 30.43
CA ILE A 105 8.82 8.19 31.11
C ILE A 105 9.25 8.19 32.59
N ARG A 106 10.47 8.65 32.89
CA ARG A 106 10.93 8.79 34.28
C ARG A 106 10.13 9.82 35.06
N VAL A 107 9.85 10.98 34.45
CA VAL A 107 9.07 12.06 35.07
C VAL A 107 7.63 11.61 35.32
N ASP A 108 7.01 10.93 34.36
CA ASP A 108 5.64 10.41 34.51
C ASP A 108 5.58 9.32 35.59
N ALA A 109 6.56 8.40 35.61
CA ALA A 109 6.64 7.37 36.65
C ALA A 109 6.84 7.98 38.06
N GLU A 110 7.67 9.01 38.19
CA GLU A 110 7.88 9.71 39.46
C GLU A 110 6.62 10.43 39.93
N ARG A 111 5.88 11.08 39.02
CA ARG A 111 4.59 11.70 39.33
C ARG A 111 3.59 10.67 39.86
N ASP A 112 3.47 9.56 39.16
CA ASP A 112 2.51 8.51 39.51
C ASP A 112 2.90 7.84 40.84
N TRP A 113 4.19 7.58 41.05
CA TRP A 113 4.70 7.08 42.33
C TRP A 113 4.34 8.01 43.49
N ASN A 114 4.59 9.32 43.35
CA ASN A 114 4.26 10.29 44.38
C ASN A 114 2.76 10.37 44.64
N HIS A 115 1.94 10.30 43.59
CA HIS A 115 0.49 10.24 43.72
C HIS A 115 0.05 9.04 44.57
N TRP A 116 0.46 7.83 44.19
CA TRP A 116 0.06 6.61 44.89
C TRP A 116 0.63 6.51 46.30
N GLN A 117 1.85 7.00 46.52
CA GLN A 117 2.44 7.06 47.85
C GLN A 117 1.64 7.98 48.77
N ASN A 118 1.19 9.14 48.27
CA ASN A 118 0.34 10.04 49.04
C ASN A 118 -1.04 9.43 49.33
N GLN A 119 -1.65 8.75 48.35
CA GLN A 119 -2.90 8.01 48.58
C GLN A 119 -2.74 6.93 49.64
N ALA A 120 -1.66 6.15 49.61
CA ALA A 120 -1.37 5.14 50.62
C ALA A 120 -1.19 5.75 52.02
N LYS A 121 -0.50 6.89 52.13
CA LYS A 121 -0.34 7.62 53.41
C LYS A 121 -1.68 8.10 53.98
N VAL A 122 -2.53 8.69 53.14
CA VAL A 122 -3.86 9.18 53.53
C VAL A 122 -4.75 8.02 53.96
N ARG A 123 -4.87 6.98 53.14
CA ARG A 123 -5.64 5.77 53.46
C ARG A 123 -5.14 5.12 54.76
N GLY A 124 -3.83 5.00 54.93
CA GLY A 124 -3.24 4.49 56.16
C GLY A 124 -3.59 5.32 57.40
N ARG A 125 -3.69 6.66 57.28
CA ARG A 125 -4.16 7.52 58.37
C ARG A 125 -5.63 7.26 58.68
N ILE A 126 -6.49 7.27 57.66
CA ILE A 126 -7.93 7.00 57.82
C ILE A 126 -8.16 5.64 58.50
N CYS A 127 -7.48 4.58 58.05
CA CYS A 127 -7.61 3.26 58.65
C CYS A 127 -7.16 3.25 60.12
N ARG A 128 -6.07 3.95 60.47
CA ARG A 128 -5.62 4.06 61.87
C ARG A 128 -6.60 4.83 62.75
N ASP A 129 -7.14 5.93 62.23
CA ASP A 129 -8.09 6.77 62.97
C ASP A 129 -9.41 6.04 63.19
N LEU A 130 -9.92 5.36 62.16
CA LEU A 130 -11.09 4.49 62.26
C LEU A 130 -10.86 3.38 63.26
N TRP A 131 -9.71 2.70 63.17
CA TRP A 131 -9.36 1.64 64.11
C TRP A 131 -9.33 2.14 65.56
N ARG A 132 -8.77 3.33 65.80
CA ARG A 132 -8.73 3.95 67.13
C ARG A 132 -10.14 4.17 67.68
N MET A 133 -11.01 4.83 66.90
CA MET A 133 -12.40 5.07 67.29
C MET A 133 -13.15 3.78 67.58
N CYS A 134 -12.95 2.74 66.76
CA CYS A 134 -13.58 1.44 67.00
C CYS A 134 -13.05 0.79 68.28
N SER A 135 -11.74 0.86 68.55
CA SER A 135 -11.14 0.26 69.75
C SER A 135 -11.54 0.94 71.06
N GLU A 136 -11.91 2.22 71.05
CA GLU A 136 -12.38 2.94 72.23
C GLU A 136 -13.77 2.46 72.72
N VAL A 137 -14.55 1.84 71.83
CA VAL A 137 -15.90 1.32 72.13
C VAL A 137 -15.88 -0.19 72.37
N VAL A 138 -14.72 -0.83 72.23
CA VAL A 138 -14.57 -2.28 72.41
C VAL A 138 -14.30 -2.61 73.87
N PRO A 139 -15.01 -3.61 74.45
CA PRO A 139 -14.77 -4.07 75.82
C PRO A 139 -13.32 -4.58 76.03
N ASP A 140 -12.76 -4.31 77.21
CA ASP A 140 -11.35 -4.63 77.58
C ASP A 140 -10.95 -6.10 77.43
N ASN A 141 -11.91 -7.01 77.28
CA ASN A 141 -11.67 -8.45 77.13
C ASN A 141 -11.50 -8.92 75.67
N MET A 142 -11.49 -8.03 74.69
CA MET A 142 -11.43 -8.39 73.26
C MET A 142 -10.16 -7.83 72.58
N GLY A 143 -9.34 -8.73 72.00
CA GLY A 143 -8.06 -8.37 71.38
C GLY A 143 -8.15 -7.82 69.95
N ARG A 144 -7.09 -7.15 69.49
CA ARG A 144 -6.98 -6.55 68.14
C ARG A 144 -7.27 -7.54 67.01
N GLU A 145 -6.70 -8.73 67.08
CA GLU A 145 -6.83 -9.77 66.06
C GLU A 145 -8.25 -10.36 66.01
N GLU A 146 -8.88 -10.54 67.18
CA GLU A 146 -10.24 -11.08 67.28
C GLU A 146 -11.29 -10.10 66.73
N LEU A 147 -11.07 -8.79 66.92
CA LEU A 147 -11.91 -7.75 66.32
C LEU A 147 -11.78 -7.72 64.79
N TRP A 148 -10.56 -7.86 64.28
CA TRP A 148 -10.29 -7.82 62.85
C TRP A 148 -10.90 -9.03 62.13
N VAL A 149 -10.69 -10.24 62.67
CA VAL A 149 -11.32 -11.48 62.18
C VAL A 149 -12.84 -11.41 62.25
N ARG A 150 -13.41 -10.86 63.32
CA ARG A 150 -14.86 -10.67 63.45
C ARG A 150 -15.40 -9.68 62.42
N TRP A 151 -14.72 -8.56 62.19
CA TRP A 151 -15.13 -7.55 61.20
C TRP A 151 -15.08 -8.07 59.77
N MET A 152 -14.02 -8.78 59.38
CA MET A 152 -13.92 -9.42 58.05
C MET A 152 -15.05 -10.44 57.83
N ASN A 153 -15.32 -11.27 58.84
CA ASN A 153 -16.42 -12.25 58.81
C ASN A 153 -17.80 -11.57 58.73
N THR A 154 -18.04 -10.46 59.44
CA THR A 154 -19.32 -9.73 59.37
C THR A 154 -19.48 -8.90 58.10
N ALA A 155 -18.39 -8.46 57.48
CA ALA A 155 -18.41 -7.68 56.23
C ALA A 155 -18.44 -8.55 54.97
N GLY A 156 -18.41 -9.89 55.11
CA GLY A 156 -18.41 -10.82 53.98
C GLY A 156 -17.15 -10.76 53.12
N LEU A 157 -16.05 -10.24 53.67
CA LEU A 157 -14.75 -10.14 53.02
C LEU A 157 -13.89 -11.31 53.51
N HIS A 158 -13.71 -12.34 52.68
CA HIS A 158 -12.76 -13.44 52.92
C HIS A 158 -11.39 -13.09 52.32
#